data_AF-A0A4V5NI88-F1
#
_entry.id   AF-A0A4V5NI88-F1
#
_cell.length_a   1.000
_cell.length_b   1.000
_cell.length_c   1.000
_cell.angle_alpha   90.00
_cell.angle_beta   90.00
_cell.angle_gamma   90.00
#
_symmetry.space_group_name_H-M   'P 1'
#
loop_
_entity.id
_entity.type
_entity.pdbx_description
1 polymer ?
#
loop_
_entity_poly.entity_id
_entity_poly.type
_entity_poly.pdbx_seq_one_letter_code
_entity_poly.pdbx_strand_id
1 'polypeptide(L)'
;EASAAAFTRDEGLLLPADLDYQAVHGLSLEEKKVLGDTRPESVGQARRIEGVTPAGALRLLAYVRNEWRRSRGDRVVLKETLEAHPPGREVEALA
;
A
#
# COMPACT_ATOMS: atom_id res chain seq x y z
N GLU A 1 -6.63 -22.47 12.52
CA GLU A 1 -7.00 -22.30 11.10
C GLU A 1 -7.57 -20.92 10.72
N ALA A 2 -7.86 -20.00 11.65
CA ALA A 2 -8.43 -18.69 11.32
C ALA A 2 -7.52 -17.77 10.46
N SER A 3 -6.19 -17.91 10.55
CA SER A 3 -5.25 -17.04 9.83
C SER A 3 -5.19 -17.28 8.32
N ALA A 4 -5.55 -18.49 7.86
CA ALA A 4 -5.44 -18.86 6.44
C ALA A 4 -6.61 -18.31 5.62
N ALA A 5 -7.84 -18.38 6.13
CA ALA A 5 -9.03 -17.97 5.41
C ALA A 5 -9.12 -16.45 5.18
N ALA A 6 -8.65 -15.65 6.14
CA ALA A 6 -8.58 -14.19 5.98
C ALA A 6 -7.56 -13.78 4.91
N PHE A 7 -6.44 -14.51 4.82
CA PHE A 7 -5.36 -14.21 3.87
C PHE A 7 -5.78 -14.44 2.41
N THR A 8 -6.60 -15.45 2.14
CA THR A 8 -7.04 -15.79 0.76
C THR A 8 -7.79 -14.66 0.07
N ARG A 9 -8.49 -13.79 0.80
CA ARG A 9 -9.16 -12.62 0.20
C ARG A 9 -8.18 -11.49 -0.14
N ASP A 10 -7.14 -11.36 0.67
CA ASP A 10 -6.22 -10.22 0.64
C ASP A 10 -4.93 -10.52 -0.14
N GLU A 11 -4.72 -11.76 -0.60
CA GLU A 11 -3.50 -12.15 -1.32
C GLU A 11 -3.36 -11.46 -2.70
N GLY A 12 -4.47 -10.98 -3.27
CA GLY A 12 -4.49 -10.15 -4.48
C GLY A 12 -4.06 -8.70 -4.26
N LEU A 13 -3.70 -8.30 -3.03
CA LEU A 13 -3.27 -6.95 -2.73
C LEU A 13 -1.93 -6.65 -3.41
N LEU A 14 -1.91 -5.59 -4.21
CA LEU A 14 -0.74 -5.15 -4.95
C LEU A 14 0.28 -4.48 -4.02
N LEU A 15 1.55 -4.82 -4.24
CA LEU A 15 2.69 -4.23 -3.56
C LEU A 15 3.19 -3.02 -4.35
N PRO A 16 3.44 -1.87 -3.70
CA PRO A 16 4.11 -0.75 -4.34
C PRO A 16 5.48 -1.16 -4.91
N ALA A 17 5.82 -0.69 -6.11
CA ALA A 17 7.09 -1.03 -6.75
C ALA A 17 8.33 -0.44 -6.04
N ASP A 18 8.10 0.62 -5.27
CA ASP A 18 9.07 1.34 -4.43
C ASP A 18 9.00 0.94 -2.95
N LEU A 19 8.30 -0.16 -2.63
CA LEU A 19 8.17 -0.65 -1.27
C LEU A 19 9.53 -0.99 -0.66
N ASP A 20 9.88 -0.31 0.42
CA ASP A 20 11.06 -0.66 1.21
C ASP A 20 10.77 -1.86 2.14
N TYR A 21 11.19 -3.05 1.74
CA TYR A 21 11.09 -4.26 2.55
C TYR A 21 11.91 -4.19 3.85
N GLN A 22 12.93 -3.33 3.93
CA GLN A 22 13.72 -3.15 5.15
C GLN A 22 12.90 -2.48 6.25
N ALA A 23 11.95 -1.62 5.89
CA ALA A 23 11.04 -0.95 6.80
C ALA A 23 9.93 -1.88 7.36
N VAL A 24 9.74 -3.07 6.79
CA VAL A 24 8.72 -4.02 7.27
C VAL A 24 9.21 -4.71 8.54
N HIS A 25 8.64 -4.30 9.67
CA HIS A 25 8.96 -4.87 10.97
C HIS A 25 8.55 -6.34 11.08
N GLY A 26 9.44 -7.15 11.68
CA GLY A 26 9.20 -8.57 11.94
C GLY A 26 9.44 -9.50 10.75
N LEU A 27 9.85 -8.99 9.59
CA LEU A 27 10.49 -9.83 8.56
C LEU A 27 11.92 -10.14 8.97
N SER A 28 12.33 -11.39 8.72
CA SER A 28 13.72 -11.83 8.85
C SER A 28 14.60 -11.22 7.75
N LEU A 29 15.92 -11.26 7.95
CA LEU A 29 16.88 -10.80 6.94
C LEU A 29 16.76 -11.58 5.64
N GLU A 30 16.54 -12.90 5.72
CA GLU A 30 16.34 -13.78 4.56
C GLU A 30 15.09 -13.36 3.78
N GLU A 31 13.95 -13.19 4.47
CA GLU A 31 12.70 -12.74 3.84
C GLU A 31 12.87 -11.38 3.17
N LYS A 32 13.51 -10.41 3.85
CA LYS A 32 13.76 -9.08 3.29
C LYS A 32 14.65 -9.12 2.05
N LYS A 33 15.70 -9.95 2.08
CA LYS A 33 16.61 -10.15 0.96
C LYS A 33 15.87 -10.74 -0.23
N VAL A 34 15.19 -11.87 -0.02
CA VAL A 34 14.46 -12.57 -1.07
C VAL A 34 13.37 -11.69 -1.67
N LEU A 35 12.58 -10.98 -0.85
CA LEU A 35 11.55 -10.06 -1.34
C LEU A 35 12.15 -8.87 -2.11
N GLY A 36 13.28 -8.34 -1.66
CA GLY A 36 14.01 -7.29 -2.37
C GLY A 36 14.59 -7.73 -3.71
N ASP A 37 15.09 -8.96 -3.78
CA ASP A 37 15.66 -9.58 -4.99
C ASP A 37 14.57 -9.92 -6.02
N THR A 38 13.43 -10.44 -5.55
CA THR A 38 12.35 -10.94 -6.43
C THR A 38 11.28 -9.90 -6.79
N ARG A 39 11.08 -8.89 -5.93
CA ARG A 39 10.08 -7.82 -6.09
C ARG A 39 8.72 -8.31 -6.56
N PRO A 40 8.00 -9.11 -5.74
CA PRO A 40 6.67 -9.57 -6.10
C PRO A 40 5.70 -8.42 -6.32
N GLU A 41 4.76 -8.60 -7.25
CA GLU A 41 3.70 -7.62 -7.53
C GLU A 41 2.57 -7.69 -6.50
N SER A 42 2.44 -8.80 -5.78
CA SER A 42 1.38 -9.03 -4.80
C SER A 42 1.84 -9.82 -3.59
N VAL A 43 1.11 -9.70 -2.48
CA VAL A 43 1.35 -10.50 -1.26
C VAL A 43 1.19 -12.01 -1.54
N GLY A 44 0.23 -12.38 -2.40
CA GLY A 44 0.02 -13.77 -2.82
C GLY A 44 1.20 -14.34 -3.60
N GLN A 45 1.81 -13.53 -4.47
CA GLN A 45 3.06 -13.91 -5.13
C GLN A 45 4.19 -14.06 -4.11
N ALA A 46 4.37 -13.07 -3.22
CA ALA A 46 5.38 -13.09 -2.16
C ALA A 46 5.34 -14.38 -1.32
N ARG A 47 4.15 -14.86 -0.94
CA ARG A 47 3.98 -16.09 -0.15
C ARG A 47 4.49 -17.36 -0.86
N ARG A 48 4.50 -17.38 -2.19
CA ARG A 48 4.96 -18.53 -2.99
C ARG A 48 6.47 -18.53 -3.23
N ILE A 49 7.16 -17.47 -2.85
CA ILE A 49 8.60 -17.34 -3.06
C ILE A 49 9.33 -18.20 -2.04
N GLU A 50 10.29 -18.98 -2.51
CA GLU A 50 11.16 -19.77 -1.66
C GLU A 50 11.94 -18.85 -0.71
N GLY A 51 11.94 -19.18 0.58
CA GLY A 51 12.52 -18.32 1.62
C GLY A 51 11.54 -17.33 2.26
N VAL A 52 10.32 -17.20 1.74
CA VAL A 52 9.25 -16.42 2.40
C VAL A 52 8.36 -17.32 3.23
N THR A 53 8.24 -17.02 4.53
CA THR A 53 7.36 -17.81 5.41
C THR A 53 5.91 -17.33 5.34
N PRO A 54 4.93 -18.19 5.67
CA PRO A 54 3.53 -17.76 5.79
C PRO A 54 3.35 -16.60 6.79
N ALA A 55 4.14 -16.59 7.87
CA ALA A 55 4.14 -15.50 8.84
C ALA A 55 4.73 -14.21 8.25
N GLY A 56 5.79 -14.30 7.45
CA GLY A 56 6.35 -13.17 6.71
C GLY A 56 5.36 -12.54 5.74
N ALA A 57 4.65 -13.35 4.96
CA ALA A 57 3.59 -12.88 4.07
C ALA A 57 2.46 -12.16 4.81
N LEU A 58 2.06 -12.65 6.00
CA LEU A 58 1.08 -11.98 6.85
C LEU A 58 1.58 -10.62 7.38
N ARG A 59 2.86 -10.52 7.76
CA ARG A 59 3.47 -9.27 8.20
C ARG A 59 3.55 -8.24 7.07
N LEU A 60 3.94 -8.69 5.88
CA LEU A 60 3.96 -7.86 4.67
C LEU A 60 2.56 -7.32 4.36
N LEU A 61 1.54 -8.18 4.38
CA LEU A 61 0.15 -7.76 4.19
C LEU A 61 -0.29 -6.71 5.21
N ALA A 62 0.01 -6.93 6.49
CA ALA A 62 -0.33 -6.01 7.57
C ALA A 62 0.35 -4.64 7.40
N TYR A 63 1.63 -4.64 7.03
CA TYR A 63 2.41 -3.42 6.77
C TYR A 63 1.81 -2.61 5.63
N VAL A 64 1.59 -3.25 4.48
CA VAL A 64 1.09 -2.57 3.29
C VAL A 64 -0.30 -2.01 3.56
N ARG A 65 -1.21 -2.80 4.16
CA ARG A 65 -2.55 -2.31 4.53
C ARG A 65 -2.51 -1.09 5.45
N ASN A 66 -1.52 -1.02 6.33
CA ASN A 66 -1.33 0.13 7.21
C ASN A 66 -0.81 1.36 6.44
N GLU A 67 0.13 1.18 5.53
CA GLU A 67 0.56 2.24 4.59
C GLU A 67 -0.67 2.81 3.87
N TRP A 68 -1.46 1.98 3.18
CA TRP A 68 -2.66 2.42 2.45
C TRP A 68 -3.71 3.15 3.30
N ARG A 69 -3.70 2.98 4.63
CA ARG A 69 -4.55 3.73 5.55
C ARG A 69 -3.94 5.09 5.88
N ARG A 70 -2.62 5.17 6.06
CA ARG A 70 -1.91 6.44 6.26
C ARG A 70 -2.00 7.33 5.03
N SER A 71 -1.72 6.79 3.83
CA SER A 71 -1.83 7.52 2.57
C SER A 71 -3.26 7.92 2.20
N ARG A 72 -4.28 7.19 2.69
CA ARG A 72 -5.69 7.63 2.62
C ARG A 72 -6.05 8.75 3.59
N GLY A 73 -5.35 8.89 4.71
CA GLY A 73 -5.48 10.04 5.61
C GLY A 73 -4.98 11.34 4.97
N ASP A 74 -3.92 11.25 4.15
CA ASP A 74 -3.36 12.39 3.39
C ASP A 74 -4.23 12.84 2.20
N ARG A 75 -5.12 11.98 1.70
CA ARG A 75 -6.06 12.36 0.63
C ARG A 75 -7.16 13.34 1.07
N VAL A 76 -7.39 13.52 2.36
CA VAL A 76 -8.37 14.50 2.85
C VAL A 76 -7.81 15.92 2.71
N VAL A 77 -6.52 16.11 3.00
CA VAL A 77 -5.86 17.43 2.95
C VAL A 77 -5.73 17.96 1.51
N LEU A 78 -5.54 17.06 0.52
CA LEU A 78 -5.46 17.46 -0.89
C LEU A 78 -6.81 17.77 -1.53
N LYS A 79 -7.94 17.30 -0.97
CA LYS A 79 -9.27 17.65 -1.49
C LYS A 79 -9.73 19.04 -1.05
N GLU A 80 -9.41 19.46 0.18
CA GLU A 80 -9.82 20.79 0.69
C GLU A 80 -9.17 21.96 -0.07
N THR A 81 -7.99 21.78 -0.67
CA THR A 81 -7.30 22.87 -1.37
C THR A 81 -7.82 23.10 -2.81
N LEU A 82 -8.54 22.14 -3.39
CA LEU A 82 -9.09 22.23 -4.74
C LEU A 82 -10.51 22.81 -4.81
N GLU A 83 -11.17 23.03 -3.66
CA GLU A 83 -12.48 23.69 -3.58
C GLU A 83 -12.41 25.19 -3.23
N ALA A 84 -11.25 25.82 -3.38
CA ALA A 84 -11.14 27.28 -3.36
C ALA A 84 -11.21 27.85 -4.79
N HIS A 85 -12.37 27.68 -5.45
CA HIS A 85 -12.68 28.48 -6.64
C HIS A 85 -13.14 29.87 -6.16
N PRO A 86 -12.45 30.97 -6.55
CA PRO A 86 -12.83 32.32 -6.13
C PRO A 86 -14.23 32.67 -6.69
N PRO A 87 -15.07 33.42 -5.94
CA PRO A 87 -16.34 33.89 -6.46
C PRO A 87 -16.11 34.69 -7.75
N GLY A 88 -16.97 34.40 -8.73
CA GLY A 88 -16.86 34.80 -10.12
C GLY A 88 -16.34 36.21 -10.36
N ARG A 89 -15.35 36.26 -11.23
CA ARG A 89 -14.91 37.46 -11.94
C ARG A 89 -16.08 37.92 -12.81
N GLU A 90 -16.80 38.95 -12.38
CA GLU A 90 -17.69 39.71 -13.27
C GLU A 90 -16.85 40.27 -14.42
N VAL A 91 -17.13 39.83 -15.63
CA VAL A 91 -16.64 40.47 -16.86
C VAL A 91 -17.85 40.90 -17.69
N GLU A 92 -18.03 42.22 -17.72
CA GLU A 92 -18.69 43.10 -18.69
C GLU A 92 -19.69 42.49 -19.70
N ALA A 93 -20.90 43.06 -19.70
CA ALA A 93 -21.67 43.25 -20.92
C ALA A 93 -22.07 44.72 -21.05
N LEU A 94 -21.42 45.38 -22.00
CA LEU A 94 -21.73 46.70 -22.54
C LEU A 94 -23.02 46.60 -23.38
N ALA A 95 -24.08 47.34 -23.03
CA ALA A 95 -25.14 47.85 -23.92
C ALA A 95 -26.01 48.87 -23.17
#